data_AF-A0A8T2NG51-F1
#
_entry.id   AF-A0A8T2NG51-F1
#
_cell.length_a   1.000
_cell.length_b   1.000
_cell.length_c   1.000
_cell.angle_alpha   90.00
_cell.angle_beta   90.00
_cell.angle_gamma   90.00
#
_symmetry.space_group_name_H-M   'P 1'
#
loop_
_entity.id
_entity.type
_entity.pdbx_description
1 polymer ?
#
loop_
_entity_poly.entity_id
_entity_poly.type
_entity_poly.pdbx_seq_one_letter_code
_entity_poly.pdbx_strand_id
1 'polypeptide(L)'
;MAEKRNVEVEDVAKDKGPSLLFITYPEAIANMVGSTFFAIIFFVMMITLGLDSTFGGLEAIITAVMDEYPEYLSHRRELFVLGLVSVCFLGSLSTLTNGGAYVVKLLEEFGVSCSIIAVGFLEAIAVSWFYGIQRFSNDIKSMLGYAPGIFWKVCWVAISPAFLAYPEWTITVGYFIGASSFMWIPIYMVYKLVWTPGSLKQRLAVCLRPERTMPDLQTDSLSMTPIP
;
A
#
# COMPACT_ATOMS: atom_id res chain seq x y z
N MET A 1 5.26 20.32 30.13
CA MET A 1 4.61 21.51 29.54
C MET A 1 3.29 21.81 30.24
N ALA A 2 2.36 20.84 30.32
CA ALA A 2 1.14 20.94 31.15
C ALA A 2 1.44 21.40 32.59
N GLU A 3 2.39 20.74 33.26
CA GLU A 3 2.85 21.13 34.60
C GLU A 3 3.43 22.55 34.68
N LYS A 4 4.19 22.98 33.66
CA LYS A 4 4.77 24.35 33.63
C LYS A 4 3.73 25.43 33.37
N ARG A 5 2.60 25.08 32.74
CA ARG A 5 1.54 26.00 32.32
C ARG A 5 0.30 25.93 33.23
N ASN A 6 0.25 25.04 34.23
CA ASN A 6 -0.91 24.78 35.07
C ASN A 6 -2.21 24.56 34.26
N VAL A 7 -2.10 23.84 33.14
CA VAL A 7 -3.24 23.46 32.29
C VAL A 7 -3.27 21.94 32.13
N GLU A 8 -4.44 21.39 31.83
CA GLU A 8 -4.58 19.95 31.60
C GLU A 8 -3.80 19.51 30.35
N VAL A 9 -3.38 18.24 30.31
CA VAL A 9 -2.63 17.69 29.18
C VAL A 9 -3.45 17.76 27.89
N GLU A 10 -4.77 17.60 27.99
CA GLU A 10 -5.70 17.73 26.87
C GLU A 10 -5.67 19.14 26.26
N ASP A 11 -5.47 20.18 27.08
CA ASP A 11 -5.37 21.56 26.59
C ASP A 11 -4.09 21.84 25.80
N VAL A 12 -3.03 21.10 26.08
CA VAL A 12 -1.73 21.20 25.39
C VAL A 12 -1.69 20.29 24.14
N ALA A 13 -2.58 19.30 24.07
CA ALA A 13 -2.65 18.30 23.00
C ALA A 13 -3.91 18.39 22.14
N LYS A 14 -4.63 19.53 22.13
CA LYS A 14 -5.87 19.71 21.36
C LYS A 14 -5.68 19.49 19.86
N ASP A 15 -4.56 19.98 19.32
CA ASP A 15 -4.27 19.91 17.89
C ASP A 15 -3.56 18.58 17.56
N LYS A 16 -4.36 17.53 17.31
CA LYS A 16 -3.84 16.28 16.74
C LYS A 16 -3.37 16.54 15.31
N GLY A 17 -2.07 16.34 15.05
CA GLY A 17 -1.48 16.52 13.72
C GLY A 17 -0.09 17.17 13.76
N PRO A 18 0.36 17.76 12.63
CA PRO A 18 1.69 18.36 12.51
C PRO A 18 1.95 19.47 13.54
N SER A 19 0.93 20.24 13.93
CA SER A 19 1.04 21.31 14.92
C SER A 19 1.57 20.84 16.27
N LEU A 20 1.25 19.60 16.69
CA LEU A 20 1.79 19.02 17.91
C LEU A 20 3.31 18.93 17.84
N LEU A 21 3.84 18.37 16.74
CA LEU A 21 5.27 18.13 16.52
C LEU A 21 6.05 19.40 16.18
N PHE A 22 5.43 20.40 15.55
CA PHE A 22 6.12 21.61 15.10
C PHE A 22 5.90 22.84 15.98
N ILE A 23 4.98 22.81 16.94
CA ILE A 23 4.71 23.92 17.87
C ILE A 23 4.91 23.45 19.31
N THR A 24 4.08 22.50 19.77
CA THR A 24 4.06 22.07 21.17
C THR A 24 5.37 21.39 21.60
N TYR A 25 5.92 20.49 20.78
CA TYR A 25 7.18 19.80 21.09
C TYR A 25 8.40 20.74 21.09
N PRO A 26 8.65 21.58 20.06
CA PRO A 26 9.73 22.55 20.08
C PRO A 26 9.63 23.55 21.23
N GLU A 27 8.42 23.98 21.58
CA GLU A 27 8.22 24.84 22.74
C GLU A 27 8.57 24.13 24.07
N ALA A 28 8.25 22.85 24.20
CA ALA A 28 8.66 22.07 25.36
C ALA A 28 10.19 21.91 25.41
N ILE A 29 10.85 21.66 24.27
CA ILE A 29 12.30 21.49 24.15
C ILE A 29 13.04 22.82 24.46
N ALA A 30 12.51 23.95 24.02
CA ALA A 30 13.08 25.27 24.30
C ALA A 30 13.18 25.57 25.80
N ASN A 31 12.31 24.94 26.60
CA ASN A 31 12.25 25.08 28.06
C ASN A 31 13.17 24.11 28.82
N MET A 32 13.99 23.31 28.12
CA MET A 32 14.94 22.34 28.70
C MET A 32 16.37 22.91 28.67
N VAL A 33 17.20 22.52 29.63
CA VAL A 33 18.64 22.85 29.62
C VAL A 33 19.32 22.07 28.49
N GLY A 34 20.09 22.76 27.63
CA GLY A 34 20.69 22.14 26.44
C GLY A 34 19.73 22.01 25.25
N SER A 35 18.73 22.89 25.16
CA SER A 35 17.67 22.89 24.13
C SER A 35 18.16 22.71 22.69
N THR A 36 19.29 23.30 22.30
CA THR A 36 19.86 23.16 20.94
C THR A 36 20.17 21.71 20.59
N PHE A 37 20.75 20.94 21.53
CA PHE A 37 21.08 19.54 21.32
C PHE A 37 19.81 18.71 21.10
N PHE A 38 18.80 18.91 21.96
CA PHE A 38 17.52 18.21 21.88
C PHE A 38 16.71 18.57 20.63
N ALA A 39 16.77 19.83 20.18
CA ALA A 39 16.13 20.24 18.94
C ALA A 39 16.75 19.56 17.72
N ILE A 40 18.09 19.51 17.63
CA ILE A 40 18.78 18.86 16.50
C ILE A 40 18.38 17.38 16.40
N ILE A 41 18.47 16.62 17.49
CA ILE A 41 18.12 15.19 17.46
C ILE A 41 16.63 14.97 17.16
N PHE A 42 15.75 15.87 17.61
CA PHE A 42 14.31 15.77 17.37
C PHE A 42 13.97 15.98 15.90
N PHE A 43 14.50 17.02 15.27
CA PHE A 43 14.26 17.27 13.84
C PHE A 43 14.96 16.23 12.95
N VAL A 44 16.17 15.79 13.30
CA VAL A 44 16.85 14.68 12.59
C VAL A 44 16.00 13.40 12.67
N MET A 45 15.49 13.07 13.85
CA MET A 45 14.59 11.92 14.03
C MET A 45 13.35 12.03 13.13
N MET A 46 12.68 13.19 13.09
CA MET A 46 11.52 13.39 12.21
C MET A 46 11.87 13.22 10.72
N ILE A 47 13.03 13.71 10.28
CA ILE A 47 13.50 13.51 8.91
C ILE A 47 13.74 12.02 8.64
N THR A 48 14.42 11.30 9.54
CA THR A 48 14.69 9.86 9.36
C THR A 48 13.40 9.03 9.30
N LEU A 49 12.39 9.35 10.11
CA LEU A 49 11.09 8.66 10.10
C LEU A 49 10.36 8.83 8.75
N GLY A 50 10.43 10.03 8.17
CA GLY A 50 9.86 10.30 6.85
C GLY A 50 10.65 9.64 5.72
N LEU A 51 11.98 9.65 5.81
CA LEU A 51 12.89 9.14 4.79
C LEU A 51 12.71 7.63 4.57
N ASP A 52 12.73 6.82 5.64
CA ASP A 52 12.58 5.36 5.52
C ASP A 52 11.22 4.97 4.92
N SER A 53 10.15 5.67 5.33
CA SER A 53 8.80 5.44 4.83
C SER A 53 8.66 5.77 3.33
N THR A 54 9.24 6.91 2.89
CA THR A 54 9.19 7.31 1.47
C THR A 54 10.01 6.39 0.58
N PHE A 55 11.14 5.86 1.06
CA PHE A 55 11.91 4.85 0.34
C PHE A 55 11.12 3.55 0.13
N GLY A 56 10.42 3.06 1.15
CA GLY A 56 9.54 1.90 1.00
C GLY A 56 8.42 2.11 -0.02
N GLY A 57 7.78 3.29 0.00
CA GLY A 57 6.70 3.63 -0.93
C GLY A 57 7.18 3.77 -2.38
N LEU A 58 8.30 4.46 -2.61
CA LEU A 58 8.88 4.60 -3.95
C LEU A 58 9.37 3.25 -4.49
N GLU A 59 10.05 2.45 -3.67
CA GLU A 59 10.55 1.14 -4.07
C GLU A 59 9.40 0.21 -4.48
N ALA A 60 8.27 0.21 -3.76
CA ALA A 60 7.09 -0.58 -4.14
C ALA A 60 6.57 -0.23 -5.54
N ILE A 61 6.51 1.06 -5.89
CA ILE A 61 6.09 1.52 -7.22
C ILE A 61 7.14 1.13 -8.27
N ILE A 62 8.41 1.33 -7.97
CA ILE A 62 9.52 1.02 -8.88
C ILE A 62 9.53 -0.47 -9.21
N THR A 63 9.49 -1.33 -8.18
CA THR A 63 9.45 -2.78 -8.36
C THR A 63 8.22 -3.22 -9.14
N ALA A 64 7.02 -2.72 -8.79
CA ALA A 64 5.79 -3.10 -9.50
C ALA A 64 5.84 -2.78 -11.00
N VAL A 65 6.35 -1.60 -11.38
CA VAL A 65 6.44 -1.19 -12.79
C VAL A 65 7.57 -1.94 -13.51
N MET A 66 8.69 -2.21 -12.84
CA MET A 66 9.80 -2.95 -13.40
C MET A 66 9.47 -4.43 -13.64
N ASP A 67 8.69 -5.04 -12.77
CA ASP A 67 8.26 -6.44 -12.89
C ASP A 67 7.24 -6.63 -14.04
N GLU A 68 6.42 -5.62 -14.33
CA GLU A 68 5.47 -5.65 -15.46
C GLU A 68 6.15 -5.45 -16.83
N TYR A 69 7.21 -4.62 -16.90
CA TYR A 69 7.95 -4.34 -18.15
C TYR A 69 9.46 -4.65 -18.04
N PRO A 70 9.85 -5.92 -17.80
CA PRO A 70 11.22 -6.29 -17.52
C PRO A 70 12.17 -6.03 -18.70
N GLU A 71 11.71 -6.21 -19.95
CA GLU A 71 12.61 -6.05 -21.12
C GLU A 71 13.01 -4.59 -21.40
N TYR A 72 12.13 -3.63 -21.10
CA TYR A 72 12.37 -2.21 -21.43
C TYR A 72 12.94 -1.42 -20.26
N LEU A 73 12.47 -1.67 -19.03
CA LEU A 73 12.78 -0.84 -17.87
C LEU A 73 13.94 -1.37 -17.01
N SER A 74 14.22 -2.67 -17.03
CA SER A 74 15.27 -3.27 -16.19
C SER A 74 16.67 -2.71 -16.49
N HIS A 75 16.97 -2.45 -17.76
CA HIS A 75 18.28 -1.99 -18.19
C HIS A 75 18.56 -0.51 -17.86
N ARG A 76 17.52 0.29 -17.58
CA ARG A 76 17.63 1.74 -17.34
C ARG A 76 16.93 2.18 -16.06
N ARG A 77 17.04 1.37 -14.99
CA ARG A 77 16.40 1.64 -13.68
C ARG A 77 16.67 3.06 -13.17
N GLU A 78 17.92 3.52 -13.22
CA GLU A 78 18.30 4.86 -12.71
C GLU A 78 17.55 6.00 -13.42
N LEU A 79 17.38 5.91 -14.74
CA LEU A 79 16.65 6.92 -15.51
C LEU A 79 15.15 6.90 -15.20
N PHE A 80 14.58 5.71 -14.97
CA PHE A 80 13.19 5.57 -14.54
C PHE A 80 12.98 6.19 -13.15
N VAL A 81 13.86 5.89 -12.20
CA VAL A 81 13.81 6.47 -10.84
C VAL A 81 13.94 7.99 -10.89
N LEU A 82 14.86 8.53 -11.70
CA LEU A 82 15.01 9.97 -11.88
C LEU A 82 13.73 10.59 -12.45
N GLY A 83 13.11 9.95 -13.44
CA GLY A 83 11.83 10.38 -13.99
C GLY A 83 10.71 10.39 -12.95
N LEU A 84 10.58 9.32 -12.17
CA LEU A 84 9.58 9.20 -11.11
C LEU A 84 9.76 10.27 -10.03
N VAL A 85 10.98 10.45 -9.52
CA VAL A 85 11.30 11.47 -8.51
C VAL A 85 11.04 12.87 -9.06
N SER A 86 11.33 13.12 -10.33
CA SER A 86 11.02 14.40 -10.98
C SER A 86 9.52 14.67 -11.04
N VAL A 87 8.70 13.66 -11.35
CA VAL A 87 7.23 13.78 -11.32
C VAL A 87 6.72 14.02 -9.90
N CYS A 88 7.25 13.30 -8.89
CA CYS A 88 6.91 13.53 -7.49
C CYS A 88 7.27 14.96 -7.03
N PHE A 89 8.42 15.47 -7.45
CA PHE A 89 8.83 16.85 -7.17
C PHE A 89 7.89 17.87 -7.82
N LEU A 90 7.51 17.67 -9.08
CA LEU A 90 6.53 18.55 -9.75
C LEU A 90 5.15 18.50 -9.07
N GLY A 91 4.72 17.33 -8.58
CA GLY A 91 3.48 17.20 -7.81
C GLY A 91 3.54 17.92 -6.46
N SER A 92 4.68 17.85 -5.77
CA SER A 92 4.88 18.50 -4.47
C SER A 92 5.04 20.01 -4.55
N LEU A 93 5.26 20.62 -5.73
CA LEU A 93 5.25 22.08 -5.87
C LEU A 93 3.95 22.72 -5.34
N SER A 94 2.81 22.04 -5.50
CA SER A 94 1.53 22.52 -4.98
C SER A 94 1.50 22.66 -3.45
N THR A 95 2.20 21.77 -2.74
CA THR A 95 2.27 21.76 -1.27
C THR A 95 3.33 22.71 -0.71
N LEU A 96 4.19 23.28 -1.54
CA LEU A 96 5.19 24.29 -1.15
C LEU A 96 4.66 25.73 -1.19
N THR A 97 3.42 25.95 -1.62
CA THR A 97 2.79 27.27 -1.65
C THR A 97 2.45 27.78 -0.24
N ASN A 98 2.15 29.08 -0.07
CA ASN A 98 1.76 29.66 1.22
C ASN A 98 0.52 28.98 1.86
N GLY A 99 -0.35 28.39 1.03
CA GLY A 99 -1.51 27.61 1.46
C GLY A 99 -1.27 26.10 1.52
N GLY A 100 -0.02 25.66 1.38
CA GLY A 100 0.37 24.25 1.21
C GLY A 100 -0.11 23.33 2.33
N ALA A 101 -0.16 23.81 3.58
CA ALA A 101 -0.68 23.04 4.71
C ALA A 101 -2.14 22.59 4.51
N TYR A 102 -2.98 23.42 3.87
CA TYR A 102 -4.35 23.04 3.54
C TYR A 102 -4.39 21.98 2.43
N VAL A 103 -3.50 22.09 1.44
CA VAL A 103 -3.37 21.11 0.35
C VAL A 103 -2.91 19.75 0.91
N VAL A 104 -1.93 19.74 1.82
CA VAL A 104 -1.47 18.53 2.50
C VAL A 104 -2.62 17.87 3.26
N LYS A 105 -3.37 18.64 4.06
CA LYS A 105 -4.51 18.12 4.81
C LYS A 105 -5.58 17.53 3.87
N LEU A 106 -5.88 18.22 2.77
CA LEU A 106 -6.83 17.74 1.76
C LEU A 106 -6.35 16.40 1.16
N LEU A 107 -5.09 16.30 0.77
CA LEU A 107 -4.52 15.07 0.18
C LEU A 107 -4.45 13.90 1.18
N GLU A 108 -4.17 14.17 2.46
CA GLU A 108 -4.11 13.16 3.51
C GLU A 108 -5.50 12.57 3.81
N GLU A 109 -6.49 13.44 4.01
CA GLU A 109 -7.84 13.03 4.42
C GLU A 109 -8.61 12.38 3.26
N PHE A 110 -8.48 12.93 2.06
CA PHE A 110 -9.27 12.51 0.90
C PHE A 110 -8.51 11.63 -0.10
N GLY A 111 -7.20 11.81 -0.26
CA GLY A 111 -6.42 11.10 -1.29
C GLY A 111 -6.12 9.64 -0.92
N VAL A 112 -5.47 9.41 0.21
CA VAL A 112 -4.89 8.10 0.56
C VAL A 112 -5.86 7.23 1.35
N SER A 113 -6.52 7.81 2.36
CA SER A 113 -7.20 7.06 3.42
C SER A 113 -8.33 6.16 2.91
N CYS A 114 -9.23 6.68 2.07
CA CYS A 114 -10.32 5.87 1.51
C CYS A 114 -9.82 4.86 0.47
N SER A 115 -8.78 5.22 -0.29
CA SER A 115 -8.27 4.44 -1.41
C SER A 115 -7.54 3.17 -0.96
N ILE A 116 -6.63 3.30 0.01
CA ILE A 116 -5.81 2.17 0.45
C ILE A 116 -6.64 1.08 1.13
N ILE A 117 -7.67 1.47 1.86
CA ILE A 117 -8.54 0.53 2.58
C ILE A 117 -9.37 -0.28 1.60
N ALA A 118 -10.02 0.36 0.62
CA ALA A 118 -10.83 -0.38 -0.35
C ALA A 118 -9.98 -1.27 -1.27
N VAL A 119 -8.75 -0.86 -1.63
CA VAL A 119 -7.79 -1.76 -2.31
C VAL A 119 -7.43 -2.94 -1.42
N GLY A 120 -7.08 -2.72 -0.14
CA GLY A 120 -6.76 -3.80 0.79
C GLY A 120 -7.92 -4.76 1.05
N PHE A 121 -9.16 -4.27 1.05
CA PHE A 121 -10.36 -5.11 1.14
C PHE A 121 -10.52 -6.01 -0.10
N LEU A 122 -10.38 -5.45 -1.29
CA LEU A 122 -10.45 -6.21 -2.54
C LEU A 122 -9.32 -7.24 -2.64
N GLU A 123 -8.11 -6.88 -2.24
CA GLU A 123 -6.96 -7.77 -2.18
C GLU A 123 -7.20 -8.93 -1.20
N ALA A 124 -7.73 -8.64 -0.01
CA ALA A 124 -8.07 -9.67 0.98
C ALA A 124 -9.10 -10.68 0.45
N ILE A 125 -10.13 -10.22 -0.27
CA ILE A 125 -11.11 -11.08 -0.93
C ILE A 125 -10.48 -11.87 -2.09
N ALA A 126 -9.65 -11.22 -2.91
CA ALA A 126 -8.97 -11.84 -4.04
C ALA A 126 -8.09 -13.02 -3.58
N VAL A 127 -7.29 -12.83 -2.54
CA VAL A 127 -6.41 -13.87 -2.00
C VAL A 127 -7.20 -14.95 -1.26
N SER A 128 -8.13 -14.55 -0.38
CA SER A 128 -8.78 -15.51 0.53
C SER A 128 -9.87 -16.35 -0.15
N TRP A 129 -10.67 -15.74 -1.03
CA TRP A 129 -11.85 -16.37 -1.62
C TRP A 129 -11.64 -16.79 -3.08
N PHE A 130 -11.03 -15.94 -3.92
CA PHE A 130 -10.82 -16.27 -5.34
C PHE A 130 -9.61 -17.20 -5.56
N TYR A 131 -8.43 -16.83 -5.04
CA TYR A 131 -7.25 -17.71 -5.10
C TYR A 131 -7.44 -18.94 -4.19
N GLY A 132 -8.07 -18.74 -3.03
CA GLY A 132 -8.53 -19.78 -2.13
C GLY A 132 -7.54 -20.09 -1.02
N ILE A 133 -8.02 -20.02 0.22
CA ILE A 133 -7.22 -20.18 1.45
C ILE A 133 -6.40 -21.47 1.52
N GLN A 134 -6.89 -22.56 0.92
CA GLN A 134 -6.20 -23.84 0.95
C GLN A 134 -4.98 -23.86 0.02
N ARG A 135 -5.03 -23.17 -1.13
CA ARG A 135 -3.88 -23.00 -2.02
C ARG A 135 -2.85 -22.10 -1.38
N PHE A 136 -3.28 -20.95 -0.87
CA PHE A 136 -2.41 -20.02 -0.12
C PHE A 136 -1.73 -20.69 1.08
N SER A 137 -2.45 -21.50 1.84
CA SER A 137 -1.88 -22.28 2.95
C SER A 137 -0.84 -23.32 2.50
N ASN A 138 -0.98 -23.86 1.28
CA ASN A 138 -0.01 -24.80 0.72
C ASN A 138 1.25 -24.07 0.22
N ASP A 139 1.08 -22.87 -0.34
CA ASP A 139 2.20 -22.01 -0.77
C ASP A 139 3.04 -21.56 0.44
N ILE A 140 2.40 -21.16 1.54
CA ILE A 140 3.10 -20.85 2.78
C ILE A 140 3.84 -22.09 3.30
N LYS A 141 3.24 -23.28 3.19
CA LYS A 141 3.88 -24.53 3.60
C LYS A 141 5.09 -24.86 2.73
N SER A 142 5.07 -24.57 1.43
CA SER A 142 6.24 -24.78 0.56
C SER A 142 7.35 -23.75 0.82
N MET A 143 7.00 -22.51 1.19
CA MET A 143 7.97 -21.46 1.55
C MET A 143 8.62 -21.65 2.92
N LEU A 144 7.84 -22.01 3.95
CA LEU A 144 8.29 -22.07 5.35
C LEU A 144 8.50 -23.50 5.87
N GLY A 145 8.05 -24.52 5.15
CA GLY A 145 8.11 -25.94 5.56
C GLY A 145 6.96 -26.41 6.46
N TYR A 146 6.15 -25.49 7.00
CA TYR A 146 5.00 -25.80 7.87
C TYR A 146 3.73 -25.06 7.45
N ALA A 147 2.56 -25.67 7.68
CA ALA A 147 1.28 -25.06 7.32
C ALA A 147 0.85 -24.03 8.37
N PRO A 148 0.26 -22.89 7.95
CA PRO A 148 -0.32 -21.93 8.88
C PRO A 148 -1.48 -22.55 9.67
N GLY A 149 -1.54 -22.24 10.95
CA GLY A 149 -2.58 -22.73 11.86
C GLY A 149 -3.98 -22.22 11.52
N ILE A 150 -5.00 -22.83 12.15
CA ILE A 150 -6.42 -22.51 11.92
C ILE A 150 -6.73 -21.04 12.25
N PHE A 151 -6.08 -20.48 13.28
CA PHE A 151 -6.20 -19.07 13.65
C PHE A 151 -5.93 -18.15 12.45
N TRP A 152 -4.80 -18.33 11.76
CA TRP A 152 -4.44 -17.52 10.59
C TRP A 152 -5.43 -17.67 9.44
N LYS A 153 -5.92 -18.89 9.21
CA LYS A 153 -6.93 -19.16 8.17
C LYS A 153 -8.24 -18.43 8.45
N VAL A 154 -8.71 -18.45 9.70
CA VAL A 154 -9.92 -17.73 10.11
C VAL A 154 -9.71 -16.22 10.03
N CYS A 155 -8.52 -15.73 10.41
CA CYS A 155 -8.17 -14.33 10.28
C CYS A 155 -8.28 -13.85 8.83
N TRP A 156 -7.65 -14.56 7.89
CA TRP A 156 -7.67 -14.16 6.48
C TRP A 156 -9.04 -14.30 5.82
N VAL A 157 -9.77 -15.37 6.09
CA VAL A 157 -11.07 -15.63 5.41
C VAL A 157 -12.20 -14.75 5.94
N ALA A 158 -12.22 -14.46 7.24
CA ALA A 158 -13.36 -13.81 7.89
C ALA A 158 -12.99 -12.52 8.61
N ILE A 159 -11.95 -12.50 9.44
CA ILE A 159 -11.67 -11.35 10.33
C ILE A 159 -11.13 -10.16 9.53
N SER A 160 -10.14 -10.35 8.66
CA SER A 160 -9.54 -9.26 7.88
C SER A 160 -10.54 -8.60 6.93
N PRO A 161 -11.34 -9.33 6.14
CA PRO A 161 -12.36 -8.71 5.31
C PRO A 161 -13.47 -8.03 6.14
N ALA A 162 -13.88 -8.62 7.26
CA ALA A 162 -14.90 -8.01 8.13
C ALA A 162 -14.39 -6.74 8.83
N PHE A 163 -13.11 -6.69 9.21
CA PHE A 163 -12.49 -5.51 9.81
C PHE A 163 -12.36 -4.36 8.81
N LEU A 164 -12.08 -4.69 7.54
CA LEU A 164 -11.98 -3.72 6.45
C LEU A 164 -13.35 -3.35 5.82
N ALA A 165 -14.44 -4.01 6.24
CA ALA A 165 -15.78 -3.73 5.74
C ALA A 165 -16.31 -2.40 6.33
N TYR A 166 -16.33 -1.35 5.51
CA TYR A 166 -16.86 -0.04 5.88
C TYR A 166 -18.39 0.01 5.79
N PRO A 167 -19.06 0.83 6.64
CA PRO A 167 -20.47 1.16 6.47
C PRO A 167 -20.73 1.97 5.18
N GLU A 168 -21.90 1.78 4.58
CA GLU A 168 -22.21 2.25 3.21
C GLU A 168 -22.12 3.76 2.98
N TRP A 169 -22.15 4.59 4.02
CA TRP A 169 -22.08 6.05 3.90
C TRP A 169 -20.67 6.58 3.58
N THR A 170 -19.61 5.84 3.93
CA THR A 170 -18.22 6.22 3.59
C THR A 170 -17.92 5.95 2.11
N ILE A 171 -18.59 4.94 1.54
CA ILE A 171 -18.50 4.54 0.14
C ILE A 171 -19.01 5.68 -0.78
N THR A 172 -20.08 6.38 -0.40
CA THR A 172 -20.63 7.52 -1.17
C THR A 172 -19.68 8.73 -1.24
N VAL A 173 -18.90 8.99 -0.18
CA VAL A 173 -17.90 10.08 -0.16
C VAL A 173 -16.62 9.66 -0.90
N GLY A 174 -16.21 8.39 -0.79
CA GLY A 174 -15.10 7.82 -1.56
C GLY A 174 -15.34 7.81 -3.08
N TYR A 175 -16.60 7.68 -3.53
CA TYR A 175 -16.96 7.65 -4.96
C TYR A 175 -16.64 8.95 -5.72
N PHE A 176 -16.54 10.10 -5.06
CA PHE A 176 -16.24 11.37 -5.74
C PHE A 176 -14.75 11.72 -5.83
N ILE A 177 -13.92 11.13 -4.97
CA ILE A 177 -12.51 11.52 -4.80
C ILE A 177 -11.56 10.37 -5.19
N GLY A 178 -11.94 9.12 -4.92
CA GLY A 178 -11.16 7.93 -5.29
C GLY A 178 -11.38 7.43 -6.73
N ALA A 179 -12.29 8.05 -7.49
CA ALA A 179 -12.63 7.57 -8.83
C ALA A 179 -11.42 7.53 -9.77
N SER A 180 -10.44 8.42 -9.64
CA SER A 180 -9.25 8.39 -10.51
C SER A 180 -8.38 7.15 -10.29
N SER A 181 -8.18 6.70 -9.06
CA SER A 181 -7.38 5.52 -8.72
C SER A 181 -8.18 4.23 -8.82
N PHE A 182 -9.44 4.22 -8.36
CA PHE A 182 -10.29 3.03 -8.40
C PHE A 182 -10.78 2.66 -9.79
N MET A 183 -10.94 3.62 -10.70
CA MET A 183 -11.49 3.35 -12.03
C MET A 183 -10.56 2.47 -12.88
N TRP A 184 -9.26 2.42 -12.58
CA TRP A 184 -8.32 1.54 -13.28
C TRP A 184 -8.61 0.05 -13.08
N ILE A 185 -9.09 -0.36 -11.90
CA ILE A 185 -9.42 -1.77 -11.59
C ILE A 185 -10.56 -2.30 -12.49
N PRO A 186 -11.77 -1.67 -12.52
CA PRO A 186 -12.84 -2.10 -13.41
C PRO A 186 -12.50 -1.85 -14.89
N ILE A 187 -11.78 -0.77 -15.25
CA ILE A 187 -11.33 -0.57 -16.64
C ILE A 187 -10.46 -1.74 -17.09
N TYR A 188 -9.47 -2.15 -16.29
CA TYR A 188 -8.60 -3.28 -16.63
C TYR A 188 -9.38 -4.59 -16.68
N MET A 189 -10.33 -4.81 -15.77
CA MET A 189 -11.21 -5.99 -15.80
C MET A 189 -12.03 -6.06 -17.10
N VAL A 190 -12.62 -4.94 -17.54
CA VAL A 190 -13.36 -4.88 -18.81
C VAL A 190 -12.42 -5.06 -20.00
N TYR A 191 -11.28 -4.37 -20.01
CA TYR A 191 -10.27 -4.52 -21.07
C TYR A 191 -9.88 -5.99 -21.25
N LYS A 192 -9.51 -6.68 -20.15
CA LYS A 192 -9.13 -8.09 -20.17
C LYS A 192 -10.29 -8.98 -20.63
N LEU A 193 -11.51 -8.75 -20.17
CA LEU A 193 -12.70 -9.52 -20.61
C LEU A 193 -13.04 -9.30 -22.09
N VAL A 194 -12.83 -8.10 -22.65
CA VAL A 194 -13.12 -7.81 -24.06
C VAL A 194 -12.05 -8.40 -24.98
N TRP A 195 -10.78 -8.29 -24.61
CA TRP A 195 -9.65 -8.79 -25.40
C TRP A 195 -9.46 -10.31 -25.33
N THR A 196 -10.00 -10.99 -24.32
CA THR A 196 -9.93 -12.45 -24.23
C THR A 196 -10.95 -13.10 -25.19
N PRO A 197 -10.52 -13.91 -26.18
CA PRO A 197 -11.45 -14.58 -27.09
C PRO A 197 -12.23 -15.70 -26.38
N GLY A 198 -13.50 -15.89 -26.75
CA GLY A 198 -14.35 -16.98 -26.23
C GLY A 198 -15.75 -16.55 -25.76
N SER A 199 -16.46 -17.44 -25.07
CA SER A 199 -17.76 -17.16 -24.44
C SER A 199 -17.60 -16.54 -23.03
N LEU A 200 -18.61 -15.82 -22.52
CA LEU A 200 -18.51 -15.11 -21.23
C LEU A 200 -18.09 -16.01 -20.05
N LYS A 201 -18.63 -17.23 -19.95
CA LYS A 201 -18.26 -18.18 -18.89
C LYS A 201 -16.81 -18.65 -19.03
N GLN A 202 -16.35 -18.86 -20.26
CA GLN A 202 -14.98 -19.29 -20.55
C GLN A 202 -13.98 -18.16 -20.29
N ARG A 203 -14.30 -16.92 -20.69
CA ARG A 203 -13.48 -15.74 -20.39
C ARG A 203 -13.32 -15.52 -18.90
N LEU A 204 -14.41 -15.57 -18.15
CA LEU A 204 -14.37 -15.41 -16.69
C LEU A 204 -13.56 -16.53 -16.01
N ALA A 205 -13.74 -17.78 -16.46
CA ALA A 205 -12.97 -18.92 -15.94
C ALA A 205 -11.47 -18.83 -16.27
N VAL A 206 -11.09 -18.26 -17.42
CA VAL A 206 -9.70 -18.00 -17.78
C VAL A 206 -9.12 -16.85 -16.96
N CYS A 207 -9.85 -15.75 -16.79
CA CYS A 207 -9.38 -14.60 -16.00
C CYS A 207 -9.22 -14.89 -14.51
N LEU A 208 -10.00 -15.84 -13.96
CA LEU A 208 -9.92 -16.27 -12.56
C LEU A 208 -8.88 -17.37 -12.32
N ARG A 209 -8.27 -17.93 -13.36
CA ARG A 209 -7.21 -18.94 -13.22
C ARG A 209 -5.86 -18.22 -13.08
N PRO A 210 -5.10 -18.50 -12.01
CA PRO A 210 -3.74 -17.99 -11.90
C PRO A 210 -2.85 -18.63 -12.98
N GLU A 211 -1.92 -17.85 -13.52
CA GLU A 211 -0.89 -18.34 -14.44
C GLU A 211 -0.02 -19.38 -13.71
N ARG A 212 0.21 -20.54 -14.32
CA ARG A 212 1.07 -21.58 -13.74
C ARG A 212 2.50 -21.36 -14.21
N THR A 213 3.35 -20.80 -13.35
CA THR A 213 4.75 -20.47 -13.66
C THR A 213 5.74 -21.60 -13.40
N MET A 214 5.37 -22.64 -12.64
CA MET A 214 6.25 -23.79 -12.41
C MET A 214 5.85 -24.96 -13.33
N PRO A 215 6.73 -25.43 -14.24
CA PRO A 215 6.55 -26.74 -14.83
C PRO A 215 6.60 -27.78 -13.71
N ASP A 216 5.62 -28.68 -13.68
CA ASP A 216 5.52 -29.75 -12.71
C ASP A 216 6.81 -30.61 -12.77
N LEU A 217 7.73 -30.42 -11.83
CA LEU A 217 8.93 -31.26 -11.66
C LEU A 217 8.59 -32.75 -11.47
N GLN A 218 7.31 -33.08 -11.25
CA GLN A 218 6.82 -34.45 -11.12
C GLN A 218 6.42 -35.12 -12.44
N THR A 219 6.11 -34.38 -13.52
CA THR A 219 5.69 -35.02 -14.79
C THR A 219 6.83 -35.50 -15.67
N ASP A 220 8.06 -34.99 -15.51
CA ASP A 220 9.21 -35.39 -16.34
C ASP A 220 9.91 -36.68 -15.86
N SER A 221 9.61 -37.17 -14.66
CA SER A 221 10.26 -38.39 -14.12
C SER A 221 9.57 -39.70 -14.50
N LEU A 222 8.38 -39.66 -15.11
CA LEU A 222 7.54 -40.85 -15.33
C LEU A 222 7.24 -41.17 -16.81
N SER A 223 7.80 -40.44 -17.77
CA SER A 223 7.53 -40.70 -19.20
C SER A 223 8.76 -40.56 -20.09
N MET A 224 9.80 -41.35 -19.85
CA MET A 224 10.74 -41.74 -20.91
C MET A 224 11.11 -43.21 -20.79
N THR A 225 10.25 -44.09 -21.28
CA THR A 225 10.72 -45.35 -21.87
C THR A 225 11.11 -45.05 -23.32
N PRO A 226 12.40 -45.16 -23.70
CA PRO A 226 12.77 -45.07 -25.10
C PRO A 226 12.28 -46.36 -25.77
N ILE A 227 11.32 -46.22 -26.70
CA ILE A 227 10.96 -47.30 -27.61
C ILE A 227 11.88 -47.17 -28.83
N PRO A 228 12.47 -48.28 -29.30
CA PRO A 228 13.55 -48.34 -30.29
C PRO A 228 13.21 -47.83 -31.69
#